data_AF-W4VQJ2-F1
#
_entry.id   AF-W4VQJ2-F1
#
_cell.length_a   1.000
_cell.length_b   1.000
_cell.length_c   1.000
_cell.angle_alpha   90.00
_cell.angle_beta   90.00
_cell.angle_gamma   90.00
#
_symmetry.space_group_name_H-M   'P 1'
#
loop_
_entity.id
_entity.type
_entity.pdbx_description
1 polymer ?
#
loop_
_entity_poly.entity_id
_entity_poly.type
_entity_poly.pdbx_seq_one_letter_code
_entity_poly.pdbx_strand_id
1 'polypeptide(L)'
;MAVPAHDERDYEFARKFQLEIITVVDGGNVESEAYTGDGPHINSEFLNGLNKDEGISKAISWLEENNLGKRQVTYRLRDWLFSRQRYWGGEPIPIIHWEDGTMSAVSEDELPIVLPKTTEIKPSGTGESPLANIEGWIHVVDPVSGMKGRRETNTMPQWQGAAGISCDILTLTMQKNWLITIY
;
A
#
# COMPACT_ATOMS: atom_id res chain seq x y z
N MET A 1 -3.82 2.85 23.53
CA MET A 1 -3.79 1.91 24.66
C MET A 1 -2.41 1.31 24.69
N ALA A 2 -1.78 1.24 25.86
CA ALA A 2 -0.53 0.53 26.08
C ALA A 2 -0.78 -0.51 27.17
N VAL A 3 -0.28 -1.74 26.99
CA VAL A 3 -0.48 -2.84 27.94
C VAL A 3 0.89 -3.44 28.29
N PRO A 4 1.65 -2.79 29.21
CA PRO A 4 3.04 -3.15 29.46
C PRO A 4 3.25 -4.57 29.96
N ALA A 5 2.25 -5.19 30.61
CA ALA A 5 2.38 -6.58 31.07
C ALA A 5 2.39 -7.61 29.93
N HIS A 6 1.88 -7.25 28.73
CA HIS A 6 1.61 -8.19 27.63
C HIS A 6 2.12 -7.74 26.23
N ASP A 7 2.73 -6.55 26.11
CA ASP A 7 3.47 -6.11 24.92
C ASP A 7 4.90 -5.72 25.32
N GLU A 8 5.89 -6.34 24.68
CA GLU A 8 7.32 -6.14 24.95
C GLU A 8 7.76 -4.69 24.75
N ARG A 9 7.25 -3.99 23.73
CA ARG A 9 7.60 -2.59 23.46
C ARG A 9 7.04 -1.67 24.54
N ASP A 10 5.83 -1.96 25.01
CA ASP A 10 5.18 -1.22 26.08
C ASP A 10 5.87 -1.50 27.43
N TYR A 11 6.36 -2.73 27.64
CA TYR A 11 7.13 -3.13 28.82
C TYR A 11 8.45 -2.34 28.94
N GLU A 12 9.26 -2.32 27.88
CA GLU A 12 10.51 -1.57 27.86
C GLU A 12 10.28 -0.09 28.13
N PHE A 13 9.23 0.47 27.52
CA PHE A 13 8.83 1.86 27.74
C PHE A 13 8.43 2.10 29.19
N ALA A 14 7.54 1.26 29.75
CA ALA A 14 7.09 1.39 31.13
C ALA A 14 8.23 1.24 32.14
N ARG A 15 9.17 0.30 31.93
CA ARG A 15 10.36 0.12 32.78
C ARG A 15 11.27 1.33 32.73
N LYS A 16 11.50 1.90 31.54
CA LYS A 16 12.34 3.10 31.37
C LYS A 16 11.76 4.32 32.08
N PHE A 17 10.44 4.49 32.03
CA PHE A 17 9.74 5.64 32.61
C PHE A 17 9.12 5.37 33.99
N GLN A 18 9.41 4.20 34.59
CA GLN A 18 8.90 3.78 35.90
C GLN A 18 7.37 3.87 36.00
N LEU A 19 6.68 3.47 34.93
CA LEU A 19 5.23 3.41 34.89
C LEU A 19 4.73 2.12 35.53
N GLU A 20 3.48 2.15 36.00
CA GLU A 20 2.81 1.00 36.59
C GLU A 20 2.61 -0.12 35.56
N ILE A 21 2.87 -1.35 35.97
CA ILE A 21 2.69 -2.54 35.13
C ILE A 21 1.68 -3.46 35.83
N ILE A 22 0.48 -3.56 35.26
CA ILE A 22 -0.63 -4.35 35.82
C ILE A 22 -0.82 -5.60 34.97
N THR A 23 -0.77 -6.77 35.61
CA THR A 23 -0.99 -8.07 34.96
C THR A 23 -2.48 -8.36 34.82
N VAL A 24 -2.92 -8.70 33.60
CA VAL A 24 -4.32 -9.04 33.30
C VAL A 24 -4.51 -10.45 32.70
N VAL A 25 -3.41 -11.17 32.44
CA VAL A 25 -3.40 -12.58 32.02
C VAL A 25 -2.49 -13.37 32.95
N ASP A 26 -2.98 -14.49 33.46
CA ASP A 26 -2.21 -15.38 34.34
C ASP A 26 -1.20 -16.22 33.55
N GLY A 27 -0.06 -16.56 34.18
CA GLY A 27 0.92 -17.49 33.62
C GLY A 27 2.35 -16.97 33.43
N GLY A 28 2.62 -15.69 33.68
CA GLY A 28 3.95 -15.10 33.51
C GLY A 28 4.45 -14.29 34.69
N ASN A 29 5.78 -14.19 34.83
CA ASN A 29 6.41 -13.28 35.78
C ASN A 29 6.73 -11.94 35.10
N VAL A 30 5.87 -10.95 35.36
CA VAL A 30 5.99 -9.60 34.78
C VAL A 30 7.17 -8.80 35.36
N GLU A 31 7.78 -9.25 36.46
CA GLU A 31 8.98 -8.63 37.01
C GLU A 31 10.23 -8.85 36.15
N SER A 32 10.27 -9.93 35.37
CA SER A 32 11.38 -10.27 34.47
C SER A 32 11.13 -9.86 33.02
N GLU A 33 9.93 -10.11 32.50
CA GLU A 33 9.60 -9.89 31.08
C GLU A 33 8.09 -9.74 30.84
N ALA A 34 7.71 -9.18 29.69
CA ALA A 34 6.31 -9.10 29.27
C ALA A 34 5.77 -10.50 28.94
N TYR A 35 4.63 -10.88 29.52
CA TYR A 35 4.01 -12.16 29.25
C TYR A 35 3.13 -12.08 28.00
N THR A 36 3.63 -12.63 26.88
CA THR A 36 2.93 -12.66 25.58
C THR A 36 2.18 -13.98 25.31
N GLY A 37 2.22 -14.90 26.27
CA GLY A 37 1.55 -16.19 26.21
C GLY A 37 0.03 -16.10 26.40
N ASP A 38 -0.63 -17.25 26.26
CA ASP A 38 -2.06 -17.38 26.52
C ASP A 38 -2.29 -17.87 27.96
N GLY A 39 -3.36 -17.38 28.58
CA GLY A 39 -3.74 -17.73 29.94
C GLY A 39 -5.15 -17.22 30.27
N PRO A 40 -5.72 -17.63 31.42
CA PRO A 40 -6.98 -17.09 31.87
C PRO A 40 -6.81 -15.61 32.26
N HIS A 41 -7.80 -14.79 31.91
CA HIS A 41 -7.79 -13.38 32.31
C HIS A 41 -7.95 -13.26 33.83
N ILE A 42 -7.21 -12.33 34.42
CA ILE A 42 -7.24 -11.94 35.83
C ILE A 42 -7.36 -10.41 35.94
N ASN A 43 -7.78 -9.89 37.09
CA ASN A 43 -7.94 -8.44 37.32
C ASN A 43 -8.81 -7.71 36.27
N SER A 44 -9.73 -8.42 35.61
CA SER A 44 -10.51 -7.95 34.45
C SER A 44 -12.03 -8.13 34.66
N GLU A 45 -12.48 -8.10 35.92
CA GLU A 45 -13.89 -8.19 36.34
C GLU A 45 -14.69 -9.31 35.62
N PHE A 46 -15.61 -8.92 34.72
CA PHE A 46 -16.51 -9.83 33.99
C PHE A 46 -15.81 -10.71 32.95
N LEU A 47 -14.53 -10.46 32.69
CA LEU A 47 -13.66 -11.28 31.83
C LEU A 47 -12.83 -12.29 32.62
N ASN A 48 -12.81 -12.23 33.95
CA ASN A 48 -12.00 -13.12 34.79
C ASN A 48 -12.31 -14.60 34.52
N GLY A 49 -11.27 -15.42 34.37
CA GLY A 49 -11.36 -16.86 34.13
C GLY A 49 -11.65 -17.26 32.68
N LEU A 50 -11.89 -16.31 31.76
CA LEU A 50 -12.06 -16.60 30.35
C LEU A 50 -10.71 -16.78 29.65
N ASN A 51 -10.69 -17.66 28.65
CA ASN A 51 -9.57 -17.80 27.73
C ASN A 51 -9.49 -16.62 26.75
N LYS A 52 -8.38 -16.49 26.01
CA LYS A 52 -8.12 -15.38 25.09
C LYS A 52 -9.23 -15.12 24.08
N ASP A 53 -9.63 -16.13 23.31
CA ASP A 53 -10.60 -15.95 22.21
C ASP A 53 -12.02 -15.63 22.73
N GLU A 54 -12.42 -16.28 23.82
CA GLU A 54 -13.69 -16.02 24.51
C GLU A 54 -13.70 -14.63 25.15
N GLY A 55 -12.59 -14.25 25.78
CA GLY A 55 -12.38 -12.94 26.38
C GLY A 55 -12.48 -11.82 25.34
N ILE A 56 -11.77 -11.95 24.21
CA ILE A 56 -11.83 -10.98 23.10
C ILE A 56 -13.26 -10.84 22.58
N SER A 57 -13.94 -11.96 22.33
CA SER A 57 -15.31 -11.94 21.80
C SER A 57 -16.28 -11.25 22.77
N LYS A 58 -16.20 -11.58 24.07
CA LYS A 58 -17.05 -10.99 25.10
C LYS A 58 -16.75 -9.50 25.34
N ALA A 59 -15.48 -9.10 25.31
CA ALA A 59 -15.09 -7.69 25.43
C ALA A 59 -15.61 -6.86 24.25
N ILE A 60 -15.52 -7.37 23.02
CA ILE A 60 -16.05 -6.69 21.84
C ILE A 60 -17.57 -6.48 21.96
N SER A 61 -18.32 -7.54 22.29
CA SER A 61 -19.78 -7.43 22.48
C SER A 61 -20.16 -6.41 23.55
N TRP A 62 -19.46 -6.43 24.69
CA TRP A 62 -19.69 -5.46 25.76
C TRP A 62 -19.39 -4.02 25.33
N LEU A 63 -18.30 -3.78 24.58
CA LEU A 63 -17.95 -2.45 24.07
C LEU A 63 -18.97 -1.92 23.06
N GLU A 64 -19.54 -2.80 22.23
CA GLU A 64 -20.58 -2.45 21.26
C GLU A 64 -21.91 -2.13 21.96
N GLU A 65 -22.33 -2.94 22.93
CA GLU A 65 -23.56 -2.72 23.71
C GLU A 65 -23.52 -1.40 24.50
N ASN A 66 -22.34 -1.01 25.00
CA ASN A 66 -22.15 0.21 25.78
C ASN A 66 -21.79 1.44 24.93
N ASN A 67 -21.74 1.32 23.60
CA ASN A 67 -21.32 2.39 22.67
C ASN A 67 -19.91 2.96 22.97
N LEU A 68 -19.01 2.15 23.53
CA LEU A 68 -17.63 2.53 23.85
C LEU A 68 -16.63 2.10 22.76
N GLY A 69 -17.07 1.29 21.81
CA GLY A 69 -16.25 0.83 20.69
C GLY A 69 -17.05 0.09 19.63
N LYS A 70 -16.36 -0.32 18.58
CA LYS A 70 -16.91 -1.16 17.50
C LYS A 70 -15.86 -2.15 17.02
N ARG A 71 -16.29 -3.34 16.57
CA ARG A 71 -15.39 -4.29 15.92
C ARG A 71 -14.79 -3.69 14.65
N GLN A 72 -13.47 -3.80 14.52
CA GLN A 72 -12.76 -3.38 13.32
C GLN A 72 -11.74 -4.43 12.91
N VAL A 73 -11.78 -4.85 11.65
CA VAL A 73 -10.75 -5.69 11.04
C VAL A 73 -9.73 -4.77 10.37
N THR A 74 -8.45 -4.95 10.70
CA THR A 74 -7.36 -4.18 10.10
C THR A 74 -6.36 -5.12 9.44
N TYR A 75 -5.71 -4.63 8.39
CA TYR A 75 -4.69 -5.37 7.67
C TYR A 75 -3.36 -4.63 7.81
N ARG A 76 -2.26 -5.39 7.91
CA ARG A 76 -0.92 -4.81 7.78
C ARG A 76 -0.58 -4.45 6.34
N LEU A 77 -1.35 -4.96 5.37
CA LEU A 77 -1.23 -4.62 3.96
C LEU A 77 -1.43 -3.11 3.78
N ARG A 78 -0.51 -2.49 3.05
CA ARG A 78 -0.57 -1.08 2.68
C ARG A 78 -0.91 -0.96 1.20
N ASP A 79 -1.43 0.20 0.84
CA ASP A 79 -1.66 0.53 -0.55
C ASP A 79 -0.34 0.48 -1.34
N TRP A 80 -0.46 0.05 -2.59
CA TRP A 80 0.69 -0.14 -3.43
C TRP A 80 1.15 1.20 -4.01
N LEU A 81 2.32 1.67 -3.56
CA LEU A 81 2.96 2.83 -4.15
C LEU A 81 3.43 2.52 -5.58
N PHE A 82 2.72 3.08 -6.56
CA PHE A 82 2.89 2.75 -7.98
C PHE A 82 3.80 3.74 -8.73
N SER A 83 3.86 5.00 -8.31
CA SER A 83 4.65 6.03 -9.01
C SER A 83 6.15 5.91 -8.74
N ARG A 84 6.98 6.11 -9.76
CA ARG A 84 8.44 6.21 -9.65
C ARG A 84 8.97 7.43 -10.39
N GLN A 85 9.83 8.21 -9.73
CA GLN A 85 10.54 9.36 -10.31
C GLN A 85 11.79 8.88 -11.07
N ARG A 86 11.57 8.10 -12.13
CA ARG A 86 12.64 7.50 -12.95
C ARG A 86 12.28 7.66 -14.42
N TYR A 87 13.30 7.85 -15.25
CA TYR A 87 13.15 7.81 -16.70
C TYR A 87 13.08 6.36 -17.21
N TRP A 88 13.97 5.52 -16.68
CA TRP A 88 14.06 4.09 -17.02
C TRP A 88 13.65 3.28 -15.80
N GLY A 89 12.56 2.51 -15.92
CA GLY A 89 12.02 1.74 -14.79
C GLY A 89 10.60 1.20 -14.99
N GLY A 90 9.87 1.67 -16.00
CA GLY A 90 8.57 1.14 -16.39
C GLY A 90 7.87 2.06 -17.41
N GLU A 91 6.63 1.73 -17.73
CA GLU A 91 5.79 2.41 -18.70
C GLU A 91 5.34 3.79 -18.18
N PRO A 92 5.15 4.79 -19.05
CA PRO A 92 4.51 6.05 -18.68
C PRO A 92 3.12 5.82 -18.10
N ILE A 93 2.79 6.50 -17.01
CA ILE A 93 1.44 6.47 -16.45
C ILE A 93 0.53 7.26 -17.42
N PRO A 94 -0.57 6.67 -17.94
CA PRO A 94 -1.40 7.29 -18.96
C PRO A 94 -2.38 8.31 -18.36
N ILE A 95 -1.87 9.28 -17.62
CA ILE A 95 -2.63 10.36 -17.00
C ILE A 95 -2.11 11.70 -17.53
N ILE A 96 -3.05 12.60 -17.85
CA ILE A 96 -2.78 13.99 -18.21
C ILE A 96 -3.36 14.88 -17.11
N HIS A 97 -2.56 15.85 -16.67
CA HIS A 97 -2.95 16.94 -15.78
C HIS A 97 -3.30 18.16 -16.61
N TRP A 98 -4.55 18.62 -16.56
CA TRP A 98 -5.04 19.75 -17.35
C TRP A 98 -4.84 21.08 -16.64
N GLU A 99 -4.82 22.18 -17.40
CA GLU A 99 -4.65 23.53 -16.86
C GLU A 99 -5.82 24.00 -15.97
N ASP A 100 -7.00 23.38 -16.09
CA ASP A 100 -8.16 23.62 -15.22
C ASP A 100 -8.08 22.91 -13.85
N GLY A 101 -7.03 22.11 -13.63
CA GLY A 101 -6.79 21.35 -12.41
C GLY A 101 -7.42 19.95 -12.41
N THR A 102 -8.08 19.54 -13.49
CA THR A 102 -8.60 18.18 -13.63
C THR A 102 -7.54 17.20 -14.15
N MET A 103 -7.83 15.90 -14.02
CA MET A 103 -6.99 14.82 -14.55
C MET A 103 -7.82 13.89 -15.42
N SER A 104 -7.27 13.44 -16.54
CA SER A 104 -7.90 12.41 -17.38
C SER A 104 -6.91 11.33 -17.77
N ALA A 105 -7.45 10.13 -18.03
CA ALA A 105 -6.68 9.08 -18.67
C ALA A 105 -6.55 9.34 -20.18
N VAL A 106 -5.44 8.89 -20.76
CA VAL A 106 -5.26 8.82 -22.21
C VAL A 106 -6.20 7.77 -22.80
N SER A 107 -6.77 8.02 -23.99
CA SER A 107 -7.69 7.09 -24.65
C SER A 107 -6.97 5.80 -25.05
N GLU A 108 -7.71 4.69 -25.15
CA GLU A 108 -7.12 3.39 -25.53
C GLU A 108 -6.51 3.42 -26.94
N ASP A 109 -7.09 4.19 -27.87
CA ASP A 109 -6.61 4.33 -29.25
C ASP A 109 -5.27 5.09 -29.35
N GLU A 110 -4.92 5.88 -28.32
CA GLU A 110 -3.65 6.60 -28.23
C GLU A 110 -2.57 5.82 -27.48
N LEU A 111 -2.90 4.63 -26.96
CA LEU A 111 -1.93 3.73 -26.36
C LEU A 111 -1.18 2.93 -27.45
N PRO A 112 0.11 2.60 -27.23
CA PRO A 112 0.91 2.89 -26.05
C PRO A 112 1.54 4.29 -26.06
N ILE A 113 1.65 4.91 -24.88
CA ILE A 113 2.45 6.12 -24.71
C ILE A 113 3.92 5.73 -24.78
N VAL A 114 4.56 6.05 -25.91
CA VAL A 114 5.96 5.71 -26.15
C VAL A 114 6.87 6.66 -25.35
N LEU A 115 7.82 6.09 -24.61
CA LEU A 115 8.87 6.85 -23.94
C LEU A 115 9.75 7.57 -24.96
N PRO A 116 10.04 8.87 -24.78
CA PRO A 116 10.88 9.63 -25.69
C PRO A 116 12.32 9.15 -25.58
N LYS A 117 12.98 8.84 -26.70
CA LYS A 117 14.40 8.47 -26.71
C LYS A 117 15.24 9.73 -26.47
N THR A 118 15.86 9.84 -25.29
CA THR A 118 16.78 10.93 -24.96
C THR A 118 18.08 10.43 -24.34
N THR A 119 19.15 11.20 -24.51
CA THR A 119 20.43 11.05 -23.80
C THR A 119 20.45 11.83 -22.48
N GLU A 120 19.47 12.72 -22.26
CA GLU A 120 19.39 13.58 -21.08
C GLU A 120 18.61 12.93 -19.93
N ILE A 121 19.17 11.84 -19.39
CA ILE A 121 18.56 11.08 -18.29
C ILE A 121 18.94 11.67 -16.91
N LYS A 122 19.49 12.89 -16.89
CA LYS A 122 19.93 13.52 -15.66
C LYS A 122 18.72 13.92 -14.80
N PRO A 123 18.81 13.84 -13.47
CA PRO A 123 17.77 14.33 -12.58
C PRO A 123 17.40 15.77 -12.92
N SER A 124 16.11 16.12 -12.86
CA SER A 124 15.61 17.48 -13.13
C SER A 124 16.08 18.52 -12.11
N GLY A 125 16.70 18.09 -10.99
CA GLY A 125 17.09 18.96 -9.88
C GLY A 125 15.92 19.38 -8.97
N THR A 126 14.68 19.19 -9.42
CA THR A 126 13.43 19.52 -8.69
C THR A 126 12.83 18.33 -7.92
N GLY A 127 13.44 17.14 -8.03
CA GLY A 127 12.90 15.89 -7.49
C GLY A 127 11.91 15.19 -8.42
N GLU A 128 11.55 15.82 -9.54
CA GLU A 128 10.72 15.23 -10.59
C GLU A 128 11.53 14.22 -11.45
N SER A 129 10.79 13.40 -12.20
CA SER A 129 11.40 12.46 -13.15
C SER A 129 12.16 13.21 -14.26
N PRO A 130 13.25 12.65 -14.84
CA PRO A 130 13.93 13.25 -15.98
C PRO A 130 13.03 13.51 -17.20
N LEU A 131 11.87 12.84 -17.28
CA LEU A 131 10.84 13.12 -18.30
C LEU A 131 10.28 14.56 -18.22
N ALA A 132 10.38 15.20 -17.05
CA ALA A 132 9.97 16.58 -16.86
C ALA A 132 10.77 17.57 -17.74
N ASN A 133 12.02 17.23 -18.10
CA ASN A 133 12.89 18.09 -18.90
C ASN A 133 12.56 18.05 -20.41
N ILE A 134 11.68 17.15 -20.85
CA ILE A 134 11.40 16.91 -22.27
C ILE A 134 10.10 17.62 -22.64
N GLU A 135 10.19 18.94 -22.85
CA GLU A 135 9.03 19.82 -23.10
C GLU A 135 8.15 19.34 -24.28
N GLY A 136 8.78 18.83 -25.36
CA GLY A 136 8.06 18.34 -26.54
C GLY A 136 7.25 17.04 -26.30
N TRP A 137 7.55 16.30 -25.24
CA TRP A 137 6.81 15.09 -24.87
C TRP A 137 5.83 15.35 -23.73
N ILE A 138 6.18 16.24 -22.80
CA ILE A 138 5.37 16.47 -21.60
C ILE A 138 4.10 17.28 -21.88
N HIS A 139 4.16 18.23 -22.82
CA HIS A 139 3.05 19.10 -23.13
C HIS A 139 2.15 18.47 -24.18
N VAL A 140 0.85 18.45 -23.89
CA VAL A 140 -0.19 17.95 -24.77
C VAL A 140 -1.30 18.98 -24.89
N VAL A 141 -1.99 18.95 -26.02
CA VAL A 141 -3.18 19.77 -26.25
C VAL A 141 -4.31 18.81 -26.59
N ASP A 142 -5.42 18.92 -25.88
CA ASP A 142 -6.61 18.14 -26.20
C ASP A 142 -7.12 18.56 -27.59
N PRO A 143 -7.22 17.64 -28.57
CA PRO A 143 -7.71 17.96 -29.91
C PRO A 143 -9.18 18.37 -29.93
N VAL A 144 -9.97 18.04 -28.91
CA VAL A 144 -11.41 18.32 -28.85
C VAL A 144 -11.68 19.67 -28.19
N SER A 145 -11.11 19.91 -27.00
CA SER A 145 -11.33 21.15 -26.24
C SER A 145 -10.30 22.25 -26.52
N GLY A 146 -9.15 21.90 -27.10
CA GLY A 146 -8.01 22.81 -27.26
C GLY A 146 -7.27 23.12 -25.94
N MET A 147 -7.64 22.47 -24.84
CA MET A 147 -7.03 22.70 -23.52
C MET A 147 -5.59 22.18 -23.48
N LYS A 148 -4.73 22.93 -22.77
CA LYS A 148 -3.33 22.51 -22.56
C LYS A 148 -3.24 21.62 -21.33
N GLY A 149 -2.48 20.54 -21.47
CA GLY A 149 -2.21 19.58 -20.41
C GLY A 149 -0.74 19.21 -20.31
N ARG A 150 -0.38 18.59 -19.18
CA ARG A 150 0.94 18.07 -18.87
C ARG A 150 0.82 16.58 -18.55
N ARG A 151 1.56 15.73 -19.27
CA ARG A 151 1.60 14.28 -19.01
C ARG A 151 2.21 14.01 -17.63
N GLU A 152 1.75 12.93 -16.99
CA GLU A 152 2.38 12.38 -15.79
C GLU A 152 3.85 12.02 -16.09
N THR A 153 4.74 12.49 -15.22
CA THR A 153 6.19 12.31 -15.41
C THR A 153 6.72 11.08 -14.68
N ASN A 154 5.96 10.56 -13.72
CA ASN A 154 6.28 9.32 -13.04
C ASN A 154 6.02 8.11 -13.95
N THR A 155 6.89 7.11 -13.84
CA THR A 155 6.72 5.83 -14.52
C THR A 155 6.16 4.78 -13.57
N MET A 156 5.56 3.74 -14.14
CA MET A 156 5.19 2.53 -13.40
C MET A 156 6.44 1.82 -12.84
N PRO A 157 6.30 0.97 -11.81
CA PRO A 157 7.42 0.21 -11.28
C PRO A 157 7.63 -1.06 -12.12
N GLN A 158 8.88 -1.50 -12.26
CA GLN A 158 9.26 -2.69 -13.05
C GLN A 158 8.45 -3.96 -12.73
N TRP A 159 7.98 -4.11 -11.48
CA TRP A 159 7.18 -5.25 -11.04
C TRP A 159 5.79 -5.29 -11.68
N GLN A 160 5.27 -4.17 -12.18
CA GLN A 160 4.00 -4.15 -12.90
C GLN A 160 4.09 -4.91 -14.21
N GLY A 161 5.15 -4.67 -15.00
CA GLY A 161 5.40 -5.46 -16.21
C GLY A 161 5.52 -6.95 -15.87
N ALA A 162 6.24 -7.29 -14.80
CA ALA A 162 6.40 -8.69 -14.38
C ALA A 162 5.09 -9.39 -13.97
N ALA A 163 4.12 -8.67 -13.40
CA ALA A 163 2.86 -9.25 -12.95
C ALA A 163 1.96 -9.73 -14.09
N GLY A 164 2.06 -9.12 -15.28
CA GLY A 164 1.25 -9.47 -16.46
C GLY A 164 1.92 -10.46 -17.42
N ILE A 165 3.25 -10.58 -17.37
CA ILE A 165 4.05 -11.33 -18.36
C ILE A 165 3.57 -12.77 -18.57
N SER A 166 3.12 -13.47 -17.52
CA SER A 166 2.64 -14.86 -17.67
C SER A 166 1.40 -14.95 -18.57
N CYS A 167 0.51 -13.97 -18.50
CA CYS A 167 -0.68 -13.90 -19.35
C CYS A 167 -0.30 -13.55 -20.78
N ASP A 168 0.63 -12.62 -20.98
CA ASP A 168 1.08 -12.22 -22.31
C ASP A 168 1.78 -13.37 -23.05
N ILE A 169 2.62 -14.13 -22.33
CA ILE A 169 3.30 -15.31 -22.90
C ILE A 169 2.27 -16.34 -23.38
N LEU A 170 1.21 -16.59 -22.62
CA LEU A 170 0.16 -17.54 -22.99
C LEU A 170 -0.58 -17.07 -24.26
N THR A 171 -0.92 -15.78 -24.36
CA THR A 171 -1.59 -15.24 -25.55
C THR A 171 -0.69 -15.29 -26.79
N LEU A 172 0.60 -14.92 -26.64
CA LEU A 172 1.57 -14.94 -27.74
C LEU A 172 1.91 -16.37 -28.22
N THR A 173 1.94 -17.34 -27.30
CA THR A 173 2.16 -18.75 -27.66
C THR A 173 0.91 -19.36 -28.30
N MET A 174 -0.29 -19.01 -27.83
CA MET A 174 -1.54 -19.44 -28.48
C MET A 174 -1.68 -18.83 -29.88
N GLN A 175 -1.44 -17.53 -30.10
CA GLN A 175 -1.50 -16.94 -31.45
C GLN A 175 -0.55 -17.59 -32.45
N LYS A 176 0.64 -18.03 -32.02
CA LYS A 176 1.60 -18.75 -32.88
C LYS A 176 1.14 -20.16 -33.25
N ASN A 177 0.39 -20.85 -32.40
CA ASN A 177 -0.10 -22.22 -32.68
C ASN A 177 -1.32 -22.26 -33.60
N TRP A 178 -2.07 -21.16 -33.75
CA TRP A 178 -3.21 -21.10 -34.69
C TRP A 178 -2.80 -20.79 -36.13
N LEU A 179 -1.56 -20.33 -36.37
CA LEU A 179 -1.02 -20.06 -37.72
C LEU A 179 -0.38 -21.29 -38.38
N ILE A 180 -0.27 -22.44 -37.70
CA ILE A 180 0.39 -23.65 -38.23
C ILE A 180 -0.60 -24.69 -38.79
N THR A 181 -1.92 -24.46 -38.68
CA THR A 181 -2.94 -25.39 -39.22
C THR A 181 -3.86 -24.70 -40.23
N ILE A 182 -3.29 -24.06 -41.24
CA ILE A 182 -3.96 -23.83 -42.53
C ILE A 182 -2.88 -23.91 -43.62
N TYR A 183 -2.51 -25.12 -44.03
CA TYR A 183 -2.15 -25.54 -45.41
C TYR A 183 -2.06 -27.07 -45.45
#